data_AF-A0A977PK33-F1
#
_entry.id   AF-A0A977PK33-F1
#
_cell.length_a   1.000
_cell.length_b   1.000
_cell.length_c   1.000
_cell.angle_alpha   90.00
_cell.angle_beta   90.00
_cell.angle_gamma   90.00
#
_symmetry.space_group_name_H-M   'P 1'
#
loop_
_entity.id
_entity.type
_entity.pdbx_description
1 polymer ?
#
loop_
_entity_poly.entity_id
_entity_poly.type
_entity_poly.pdbx_seq_one_letter_code
_entity_poly.pdbx_strand_id
1 'polypeptide(L)'
;MQGLCQEWGVRCLSILKWIGADIERDRKVASRLQLFERKELPNYSCVEVIGPYEPMPTTSCPKMVVDGAIKIIKEVPELLVTDLDGATVEDVVRTVNSGGTVFLHLHGDNYFEALARIPLSLSHPKIIITTQHPALRPLCVPAFSDGSRAIVIANIIAKRVYITGFSNNEIIKIPPRKLIHPLKSRKLSYSRTYEVLAWQRYSGQSQEQVNG
;
A
#
# COMPACT_ATOMS: atom_id res chain seq x y z
N MET A 1 9.57 13.49 -6.10
CA MET A 1 8.21 12.90 -6.05
C MET A 1 7.28 13.36 -7.16
N GLN A 2 7.25 14.67 -7.55
CA GLN A 2 6.36 15.12 -8.64
C GLN A 2 6.60 14.34 -9.95
N GLY A 3 7.85 14.03 -10.30
CA GLY A 3 8.19 13.23 -11.49
C GLY A 3 7.63 11.81 -11.50
N LEU A 4 7.79 11.04 -10.40
CA LEU A 4 7.32 9.65 -10.34
C LEU A 4 5.79 9.53 -10.53
N CYS A 5 5.02 10.43 -9.90
CA CYS A 5 3.56 10.43 -10.05
C CYS A 5 3.08 11.03 -11.36
N GLN A 6 3.82 11.97 -11.97
CA GLN A 6 3.54 12.46 -13.32
C GLN A 6 3.80 11.40 -14.38
N GLU A 7 4.94 10.71 -14.32
CA GLU A 7 5.28 9.57 -15.18
C GLU A 7 4.31 8.41 -14.98
N TRP A 8 3.96 8.14 -13.71
CA TRP A 8 2.92 7.18 -13.38
C TRP A 8 1.59 7.59 -13.98
N GLY A 9 1.16 8.85 -13.91
CA GLY A 9 -0.13 9.30 -14.45
C GLY A 9 -0.38 8.89 -15.90
N VAL A 10 0.63 9.04 -16.75
CA VAL A 10 0.56 8.66 -18.18
C VAL A 10 0.39 7.15 -18.35
N ARG A 11 1.11 6.35 -17.57
CA ARG A 11 1.06 4.87 -17.64
C ARG A 11 -0.12 4.28 -16.88
N CYS A 12 -0.51 4.91 -15.77
CA CYS A 12 -1.54 4.51 -14.84
C CYS A 12 -2.88 4.42 -15.54
N LEU A 13 -3.24 5.41 -16.36
CA LEU A 13 -4.49 5.37 -17.13
C LEU A 13 -4.55 4.16 -18.07
N SER A 14 -3.44 3.88 -18.77
CA SER A 14 -3.34 2.74 -19.69
C SER A 14 -3.43 1.41 -18.93
N ILE A 15 -2.78 1.31 -17.76
CA ILE A 15 -2.80 0.12 -16.92
C ILE A 15 -4.17 -0.06 -16.25
N LEU A 16 -4.78 1.00 -15.71
CA LEU A 16 -6.12 0.98 -15.12
C LEU A 16 -7.16 0.54 -16.15
N LYS A 17 -7.06 1.05 -17.38
CA LYS A 17 -7.90 0.60 -18.50
C LYS A 17 -7.69 -0.88 -18.81
N TRP A 18 -6.43 -1.33 -18.86
CA TRP A 18 -6.09 -2.73 -19.15
C TRP A 18 -6.55 -3.68 -18.05
N ILE A 19 -6.38 -3.34 -16.77
CA ILE A 19 -6.87 -4.17 -15.68
C ILE A 19 -8.41 -4.18 -15.68
N GLY A 20 -9.06 -3.11 -16.15
CA GLY A 20 -10.52 -2.93 -16.25
C GLY A 20 -11.11 -2.13 -15.09
N ALA A 21 -10.31 -1.26 -14.47
CA ALA A 21 -10.76 -0.41 -13.36
C ALA A 21 -11.64 0.73 -13.87
N ASP A 22 -12.54 1.22 -13.01
CA ASP A 22 -13.35 2.39 -13.29
C ASP A 22 -12.52 3.68 -13.09
N ILE A 23 -11.88 4.11 -14.18
CA ILE A 23 -10.99 5.26 -14.20
C ILE A 23 -11.70 6.54 -13.77
N GLU A 24 -12.94 6.75 -14.20
CA GLU A 24 -13.66 7.99 -13.89
C GLU A 24 -14.05 8.04 -12.41
N ARG A 25 -14.42 6.89 -11.84
CA ARG A 25 -14.64 6.78 -10.39
C ARG A 25 -13.38 7.07 -9.59
N ASP A 26 -12.25 6.47 -9.97
CA ASP A 26 -10.96 6.75 -9.32
C ASP A 26 -10.55 8.22 -9.45
N ARG A 27 -10.75 8.83 -10.64
CA ARG A 27 -10.49 10.25 -10.87
C ARG A 27 -11.36 11.16 -9.99
N LYS A 28 -12.65 10.83 -9.86
CA LYS A 28 -13.60 11.56 -9.00
C LYS A 28 -13.27 11.44 -7.51
N VAL A 29 -12.79 10.28 -7.07
CA VAL A 29 -12.29 10.12 -5.70
C VAL A 29 -11.02 10.97 -5.53
N ALA A 30 -10.05 10.85 -6.43
CA ALA A 30 -8.80 11.59 -6.36
C ALA A 30 -9.01 13.12 -6.30
N SER A 31 -9.98 13.67 -7.05
CA SER A 31 -10.31 15.09 -7.00
C SER A 31 -10.89 15.51 -5.65
N ARG A 32 -11.74 14.68 -5.04
CA ARG A 32 -12.24 14.92 -3.68
C ARG A 32 -11.15 14.79 -2.62
N LEU A 33 -10.20 13.88 -2.82
CA LEU A 33 -9.08 13.73 -1.89
C LEU A 33 -8.17 14.97 -1.86
N GLN A 34 -8.21 15.82 -2.88
CA GLN A 34 -7.51 17.11 -2.87
C GLN A 34 -8.05 18.07 -1.81
N LEU A 35 -9.23 17.82 -1.24
CA LEU A 35 -9.78 18.62 -0.15
C LEU A 35 -9.06 18.35 1.17
N PHE A 36 -8.40 17.20 1.31
CA PHE A 36 -7.62 16.88 2.52
C PHE A 36 -6.28 17.60 2.50
N GLU A 37 -5.87 18.03 3.69
CA GLU A 37 -4.56 18.63 3.88
C GLU A 37 -3.45 17.60 3.68
N ARG A 38 -2.36 18.06 3.06
CA ARG A 38 -1.16 17.24 2.93
C ARG A 38 -0.47 17.15 4.28
N LYS A 39 -0.22 15.93 4.74
CA LYS A 39 0.45 15.65 6.01
C LYS A 39 1.94 15.42 5.80
N GLU A 40 2.72 15.73 6.82
CA GLU A 40 4.14 15.45 6.86
C GLU A 40 4.37 13.94 6.89
N LEU A 41 5.31 13.46 6.08
CA LEU A 41 5.69 12.05 6.09
C LEU A 41 6.71 11.83 7.20
N PRO A 42 6.61 10.74 7.97
CA PRO A 42 7.65 10.39 8.92
C PRO A 42 8.96 10.09 8.19
N ASN A 43 10.08 10.21 8.90
CA ASN A 43 11.41 9.90 8.38
C ASN A 43 12.14 8.93 9.32
N TYR A 44 12.53 7.77 8.81
CA TYR A 44 13.12 6.68 9.57
C TYR A 44 14.51 6.30 9.03
N SER A 45 15.38 5.82 9.93
CA SER A 45 16.68 5.25 9.54
C SER A 45 16.55 3.86 8.89
N CYS A 46 15.50 3.13 9.25
CA CYS A 46 15.07 1.89 8.61
C CYS A 46 13.58 1.61 8.88
N VAL A 47 12.96 0.76 8.05
CA VAL A 47 11.61 0.21 8.23
C VAL A 47 11.62 -1.25 7.80
N GLU A 48 10.88 -2.10 8.51
CA GLU A 48 10.60 -3.49 8.10
C GLU A 48 9.15 -3.59 7.62
N VAL A 49 8.94 -3.93 6.34
CA VAL A 49 7.63 -4.16 5.75
C VAL A 49 7.24 -5.62 5.96
N ILE A 50 6.09 -5.84 6.59
CA ILE A 50 5.61 -7.17 6.96
C ILE A 50 4.38 -7.52 6.13
N GLY A 51 4.53 -8.55 5.30
CA GLY A 51 3.49 -9.17 4.52
C GLY A 51 2.68 -10.22 5.31
N PRO A 52 1.62 -10.77 4.70
CA PRO A 52 0.67 -11.65 5.38
C PRO A 52 1.14 -13.10 5.54
N TYR A 53 2.37 -13.42 5.15
CA TYR A 53 2.95 -14.76 5.24
C TYR A 53 4.00 -14.81 6.37
N GLU A 54 4.33 -16.00 6.84
CA GLU A 54 5.50 -16.21 7.69
C GLU A 54 6.80 -16.16 6.86
N PRO A 55 7.96 -15.78 7.44
CA PRO A 55 8.26 -15.63 8.87
C PRO A 55 7.97 -14.24 9.48
N MET A 56 7.87 -14.24 10.82
CA MET A 56 7.69 -13.10 11.74
C MET A 56 8.85 -12.06 11.66
N PRO A 57 8.68 -10.84 12.21
CA PRO A 57 9.64 -9.76 12.10
C PRO A 57 11.06 -10.18 12.49
N THR A 58 12.03 -9.75 11.70
CA THR A 58 13.43 -10.19 11.79
C THR A 58 14.37 -9.08 12.28
N THR A 59 13.88 -7.85 12.38
CA THR A 59 14.71 -6.68 12.70
C THR A 59 14.15 -5.87 13.87
N SER A 60 14.99 -4.98 14.41
CA SER A 60 14.57 -3.98 15.40
C SER A 60 14.00 -2.69 14.78
N CYS A 61 13.83 -2.65 13.46
CA CYS A 61 13.26 -1.51 12.76
C CYS A 61 11.76 -1.37 13.07
N PRO A 62 11.20 -0.14 12.98
CA PRO A 62 9.74 0.07 13.01
C PRO A 62 9.03 -0.82 11.99
N LYS A 63 7.91 -1.42 12.40
CA LYS A 63 7.16 -2.39 11.60
C LYS A 63 6.10 -1.66 10.77
N MET A 64 6.16 -1.85 9.46
CA MET A 64 5.13 -1.46 8.51
C MET A 64 4.30 -2.68 8.12
N VAL A 65 3.13 -2.81 8.72
CA VAL A 65 2.23 -3.93 8.48
C VAL A 65 1.31 -3.60 7.31
N VAL A 66 1.23 -4.51 6.35
CA VAL A 66 0.28 -4.40 5.24
C VAL A 66 -1.10 -4.90 5.66
N ASP A 67 -2.14 -4.41 5.00
CA ASP A 67 -3.54 -4.65 5.33
C ASP A 67 -3.86 -6.10 5.76
N GLY A 68 -3.58 -7.09 4.90
CA GLY A 68 -3.84 -8.49 5.21
C GLY A 68 -2.99 -9.09 6.34
N ALA A 69 -1.85 -8.49 6.67
CA ALA A 69 -0.92 -8.97 7.68
C ALA A 69 -1.31 -8.55 9.12
N ILE A 70 -2.20 -7.57 9.28
CA ILE A 70 -2.63 -7.11 10.61
C ILE A 70 -3.23 -8.23 11.48
N LYS A 71 -3.81 -9.26 10.83
CA LYS A 71 -4.46 -10.40 11.50
C LYS A 71 -3.49 -11.40 12.11
N ILE A 72 -2.23 -11.39 11.66
CA ILE A 72 -1.20 -12.34 12.12
C ILE A 72 -0.18 -11.68 13.06
N ILE A 73 -0.17 -10.35 13.13
CA ILE A 73 0.69 -9.59 14.04
C ILE A 73 -0.01 -9.44 15.39
N LYS A 74 0.73 -9.69 16.49
CA LYS A 74 0.20 -9.60 17.85
C LYS A 74 0.34 -8.19 18.42
N GLU A 75 1.42 -7.52 18.06
CA GLU A 75 1.74 -6.16 18.49
C GLU A 75 0.99 -5.11 17.68
N VAL A 76 0.83 -3.91 18.24
CA VAL A 76 0.32 -2.77 17.48
C VAL A 76 1.45 -2.25 16.59
N PRO A 77 1.26 -2.14 15.27
CA PRO A 77 2.34 -1.71 14.39
C PRO A 77 2.64 -0.22 14.55
N GLU A 78 3.90 0.17 14.31
CA GLU A 78 4.28 1.58 14.22
C GLU A 78 3.79 2.23 12.92
N LEU A 79 3.60 1.42 11.86
CA LEU A 79 3.15 1.84 10.55
C LEU A 79 2.11 0.83 10.00
N LEU A 80 0.96 1.31 9.53
CA LEU A 80 -0.07 0.48 8.90
C LEU A 80 -0.37 1.00 7.50
N VAL A 81 -0.45 0.11 6.51
CA VAL A 81 -0.87 0.43 5.14
C VAL A 81 -2.14 -0.35 4.83
N THR A 82 -3.25 0.35 4.60
CA THR A 82 -4.57 -0.29 4.47
C THR A 82 -5.51 0.46 3.53
N ASP A 83 -6.34 -0.28 2.81
CA ASP A 83 -7.52 0.19 2.08
C ASP A 83 -8.84 -0.23 2.76
N LEU A 84 -8.74 -0.82 3.96
CA LEU A 84 -9.79 -1.37 4.84
C LEU A 84 -10.45 -2.68 4.35
N ASP A 85 -9.84 -3.42 3.42
CA ASP A 85 -10.35 -4.75 3.02
C ASP A 85 -10.04 -5.84 4.07
N GLY A 86 -8.91 -5.71 4.76
CA GLY A 86 -8.38 -6.65 5.74
C GLY A 86 -8.36 -6.10 7.15
N ALA A 87 -7.81 -4.90 7.34
CA ALA A 87 -7.79 -4.18 8.61
C ALA A 87 -9.14 -3.51 8.91
N THR A 88 -9.50 -3.46 10.19
CA THR A 88 -10.73 -2.80 10.63
C THR A 88 -10.47 -1.34 11.01
N VAL A 89 -11.56 -0.59 11.27
CA VAL A 89 -11.47 0.78 11.79
C VAL A 89 -10.79 0.79 13.15
N GLU A 90 -11.06 -0.23 13.97
CA GLU A 90 -10.45 -0.41 15.28
C GLU A 90 -8.93 -0.59 15.16
N ASP A 91 -8.44 -1.32 14.15
CA ASP A 91 -7.01 -1.46 13.89
C ASP A 91 -6.36 -0.11 13.55
N VAL A 92 -7.04 0.71 12.74
CA VAL A 92 -6.62 2.07 12.41
C VAL A 92 -6.56 2.95 13.66
N VAL A 93 -7.63 2.97 14.46
CA VAL A 93 -7.71 3.76 15.69
C VAL A 93 -6.66 3.32 16.70
N ARG A 94 -6.48 2.00 16.88
CA ARG A 94 -5.49 1.43 17.80
C ARG A 94 -4.07 1.81 17.40
N THR A 95 -3.74 1.73 16.11
CA THR A 95 -2.43 2.13 15.56
C THR A 95 -2.15 3.60 15.80
N VAL A 96 -3.13 4.47 15.55
CA VAL A 96 -2.97 5.91 15.73
C VAL A 96 -2.83 6.28 17.21
N ASN A 97 -3.65 5.67 18.08
CA ASN A 97 -3.63 5.94 19.52
C ASN A 97 -2.34 5.45 20.20
N SER A 98 -1.64 4.46 19.63
CA SER A 98 -0.31 4.05 20.08
C SER A 98 0.82 4.94 19.54
N GLY A 99 0.50 6.01 18.79
CA GLY A 99 1.46 6.92 18.18
C GLY A 99 1.96 6.49 16.79
N GLY A 100 1.46 5.35 16.28
CA GLY A 100 1.76 4.85 14.95
C GLY A 100 1.14 5.70 13.85
N THR A 101 1.59 5.47 12.60
CA THR A 101 1.12 6.20 11.42
C THR A 101 0.39 5.25 10.47
N VAL A 102 -0.79 5.65 10.02
CA VAL A 102 -1.61 4.89 9.09
C VAL A 102 -1.58 5.55 7.73
N PHE A 103 -1.17 4.80 6.71
CA PHE A 103 -1.31 5.16 5.31
C PHE A 103 -2.62 4.56 4.78
N LEU A 104 -3.66 5.38 4.78
CA LEU A 104 -5.00 4.98 4.37
C LEU A 104 -5.15 5.21 2.87
N HIS A 105 -5.31 4.14 2.11
CA HIS A 105 -5.52 4.19 0.68
C HIS A 105 -7.00 4.34 0.34
N LEU A 106 -7.34 5.43 -0.35
CA LEU A 106 -8.71 5.71 -0.77
C LEU A 106 -8.80 5.71 -2.30
N HIS A 107 -9.63 4.82 -2.85
CA HIS A 107 -9.91 4.72 -4.27
C HIS A 107 -11.33 4.13 -4.51
N GLY A 108 -11.95 4.48 -5.65
CA GLY A 108 -13.24 3.92 -6.06
C GLY A 108 -14.33 3.91 -4.99
N ASP A 109 -14.80 2.71 -4.64
CA ASP A 109 -15.95 2.47 -3.76
C ASP A 109 -15.63 2.61 -2.28
N ASN A 110 -14.36 2.41 -1.90
CA ASN A 110 -13.94 2.46 -0.50
C ASN A 110 -13.99 3.89 0.08
N TYR A 111 -14.04 4.91 -0.77
CA TYR A 111 -14.03 6.32 -0.34
C TYR A 111 -15.24 6.65 0.54
N PHE A 112 -16.44 6.25 0.11
CA PHE A 112 -17.66 6.56 0.87
C PHE A 112 -17.76 5.71 2.14
N GLU A 113 -17.33 4.45 2.08
CA GLU A 113 -17.31 3.55 3.24
C GLU A 113 -16.31 4.02 4.29
N ALA A 114 -15.10 4.41 3.87
CA ALA A 114 -14.08 4.97 4.76
C ALA A 114 -14.53 6.29 5.38
N LEU A 115 -15.20 7.17 4.62
CA LEU A 115 -15.76 8.42 5.16
C LEU A 115 -16.86 8.18 6.20
N ALA A 116 -17.73 7.19 5.97
CA ALA A 116 -18.78 6.84 6.92
C ALA A 116 -18.21 6.22 8.20
N ARG A 117 -17.10 5.48 8.08
CA ARG A 117 -16.50 4.71 9.17
C ARG A 117 -15.45 5.46 9.98
N ILE A 118 -14.74 6.42 9.37
CA ILE A 118 -13.59 7.11 9.97
C ILE A 118 -13.74 8.65 9.93
N PRO A 119 -14.95 9.26 10.03
CA PRO A 119 -15.13 10.68 9.69
C PRO A 119 -14.29 11.63 10.55
N LEU A 120 -14.09 11.33 11.84
CA LEU A 120 -13.31 12.17 12.76
C LEU A 120 -11.80 11.90 12.70
N SER A 121 -11.37 10.73 12.22
CA SER A 121 -9.95 10.34 12.22
C SER A 121 -9.22 10.72 10.92
N LEU A 122 -9.92 11.01 9.81
CA LEU A 122 -9.24 11.44 8.58
C LEU A 122 -8.48 12.76 8.73
N SER A 123 -8.86 13.61 9.69
CA SER A 123 -8.13 14.83 10.05
C SER A 123 -6.92 14.58 10.95
N HIS A 124 -6.80 13.39 11.54
CA HIS A 124 -5.75 13.07 12.50
C HIS A 124 -4.36 13.13 11.84
N PRO A 125 -3.35 13.83 12.40
CA PRO A 125 -2.05 14.04 11.74
C PRO A 125 -1.31 12.74 11.40
N LYS A 126 -1.60 11.65 12.10
CA LYS A 126 -1.05 10.31 11.87
C LYS A 126 -1.78 9.47 10.81
N ILE A 127 -2.86 9.98 10.20
CA ILE A 127 -3.57 9.30 9.11
C ILE A 127 -3.21 9.97 7.79
N ILE A 128 -2.31 9.37 7.03
CA ILE A 128 -1.82 9.89 5.75
C ILE A 128 -2.66 9.29 4.63
N ILE A 129 -3.42 10.13 3.95
CA ILE A 129 -4.25 9.70 2.83
C ILE A 129 -3.37 9.44 1.61
N THR A 130 -3.53 8.26 1.03
CA THR A 130 -2.83 7.85 -0.18
C THR A 130 -3.79 7.56 -1.33
N THR A 131 -3.31 7.70 -2.57
CA THR A 131 -4.07 7.39 -3.78
C THR A 131 -3.15 6.84 -4.86
N GLN A 132 -3.71 6.09 -5.81
CA GLN A 132 -2.97 5.56 -6.96
C GLN A 132 -3.06 6.47 -8.19
N HIS A 133 -3.95 7.47 -8.15
CA HIS A 133 -4.10 8.45 -9.22
C HIS A 133 -3.23 9.68 -8.94
N PRO A 134 -2.65 10.33 -9.96
CA PRO A 134 -1.94 11.58 -9.74
C PRO A 134 -2.85 12.61 -9.04
N ALA A 135 -2.44 13.04 -7.85
CA ALA A 135 -3.13 14.03 -7.07
C ALA A 135 -2.12 14.97 -6.40
N LEU A 136 -2.48 16.25 -6.26
CA LEU A 136 -1.57 17.27 -5.76
C LEU A 136 -1.32 17.19 -4.24
N ARG A 137 -2.36 16.85 -3.45
CA ARG A 137 -2.28 16.87 -1.98
C ARG A 137 -2.06 15.50 -1.33
N PRO A 138 -2.89 14.47 -1.60
CA PRO A 138 -2.64 13.14 -1.06
C PRO A 138 -1.30 12.59 -1.53
N LEU A 139 -0.72 11.66 -0.77
CA LEU A 139 0.46 10.95 -1.21
C LEU A 139 0.06 10.02 -2.37
N CYS A 140 0.54 10.32 -3.58
CA CYS A 140 0.36 9.42 -4.71
C CYS A 140 1.36 8.26 -4.61
N VAL A 141 0.84 7.03 -4.62
CA VAL A 141 1.59 5.78 -4.46
C VAL A 141 1.32 4.92 -5.70
N PRO A 142 2.29 4.82 -6.64
CA PRO A 142 2.14 4.11 -7.90
C PRO A 142 2.18 2.57 -7.73
N ALA A 143 1.15 2.00 -7.11
CA ALA A 143 1.06 0.58 -6.80
C ALA A 143 -0.39 0.07 -6.73
N PHE A 144 -0.59 -1.22 -7.02
CA PHE A 144 -1.93 -1.82 -7.16
C PHE A 144 -2.36 -2.73 -5.99
N SER A 145 -1.40 -3.28 -5.23
CA SER A 145 -1.62 -4.08 -4.02
C SER A 145 -1.09 -3.35 -2.79
N ASP A 146 -1.61 -3.67 -1.62
CA ASP A 146 -1.16 -3.03 -0.36
C ASP A 146 0.28 -3.39 -0.02
N GLY A 147 0.71 -4.60 -0.40
CA GLY A 147 2.11 -5.02 -0.38
C GLY A 147 3.01 -4.08 -1.18
N SER A 148 2.73 -3.91 -2.47
CA SER A 148 3.49 -3.00 -3.34
C SER A 148 3.42 -1.56 -2.83
N ARG A 149 2.26 -1.10 -2.33
CA ARG A 149 2.10 0.26 -1.77
C ARG A 149 2.98 0.45 -0.55
N ALA A 150 3.00 -0.51 0.38
CA ALA A 150 3.82 -0.44 1.57
C ALA A 150 5.31 -0.39 1.23
N ILE A 151 5.77 -1.19 0.27
CA ILE A 151 7.16 -1.14 -0.19
C ILE A 151 7.51 0.24 -0.77
N VAL A 152 6.65 0.81 -1.62
CA VAL A 152 6.87 2.16 -2.17
C VAL A 152 6.90 3.22 -1.07
N ILE A 153 5.95 3.17 -0.12
CA ILE A 153 5.90 4.10 1.00
C ILE A 153 7.15 3.96 1.87
N ALA A 154 7.57 2.74 2.21
CA ALA A 154 8.76 2.47 3.01
C ALA A 154 10.01 3.07 2.37
N ASN A 155 10.16 2.96 1.04
CA ASN A 155 11.27 3.57 0.29
C ASN A 155 11.22 5.11 0.28
N ILE A 156 10.05 5.72 0.47
CA ILE A 156 9.92 7.17 0.57
C ILE A 156 10.31 7.65 1.97
N ILE A 157 9.94 6.91 3.00
CA ILE A 157 10.07 7.35 4.40
C ILE A 157 11.31 6.83 5.11
N ALA A 158 12.07 5.91 4.51
CA ALA A 158 13.19 5.26 5.18
C ALA A 158 14.45 5.15 4.30
N LYS A 159 15.63 5.20 4.95
CA LYS A 159 16.93 4.99 4.28
C LYS A 159 17.22 3.52 3.95
N ARG A 160 16.66 2.60 4.74
CA ARG A 160 16.83 1.15 4.59
C ARG A 160 15.48 0.47 4.75
N VAL A 161 15.16 -0.45 3.85
CA VAL A 161 13.90 -1.19 3.86
C VAL A 161 14.20 -2.67 3.93
N TYR A 162 13.64 -3.32 4.94
CA TYR A 162 13.61 -4.77 5.06
C TYR A 162 12.21 -5.25 4.68
N ILE A 163 12.12 -6.43 4.09
CA ILE A 163 10.87 -7.00 3.62
C ILE A 163 10.79 -8.44 4.15
N THR A 164 9.73 -8.73 4.91
CA THR A 164 9.47 -10.04 5.51
C THR A 164 8.02 -10.43 5.32
N GLY A 165 7.74 -11.73 5.33
CA GLY A 165 6.37 -12.24 5.17
C GLY A 165 5.76 -12.05 3.78
N PHE A 166 6.59 -11.98 2.74
CA PHE A 166 6.16 -12.04 1.34
C PHE A 166 6.63 -13.36 0.72
N SER A 167 5.72 -14.08 0.06
CA SER A 167 6.08 -15.31 -0.65
C SER A 167 6.79 -14.98 -1.97
N ASN A 168 8.01 -15.50 -2.14
CA ASN A 168 8.73 -15.43 -3.42
C ASN A 168 8.12 -16.35 -4.49
N ASN A 169 7.29 -17.34 -4.12
CA ASN A 169 6.98 -18.49 -4.99
C ASN A 169 5.51 -18.93 -5.06
N GLU A 170 4.55 -18.28 -4.41
CA GLU A 170 3.17 -18.79 -4.46
C GLU A 170 2.35 -18.19 -5.62
N ILE A 171 2.02 -19.04 -6.58
CA ILE A 171 0.67 -19.04 -7.17
C ILE A 171 -0.28 -19.01 -5.98
N ILE A 172 -0.84 -17.83 -5.68
CA ILE A 172 -1.75 -17.67 -4.55
C ILE A 172 -2.85 -18.72 -4.71
N LYS A 173 -2.98 -19.64 -3.75
CA LYS A 173 -4.20 -20.45 -3.59
C LYS A 173 -5.31 -19.50 -3.14
N ILE A 174 -5.74 -18.63 -4.04
CA ILE A 174 -6.92 -17.81 -3.87
C ILE A 174 -8.05 -18.83 -3.78
N PRO A 175 -8.84 -18.87 -2.70
CA PRO A 175 -9.99 -19.77 -2.63
C PRO A 175 -10.83 -19.53 -3.90
N PRO A 176 -11.29 -20.58 -4.60
CA PRO A 176 -11.85 -20.45 -5.96
C PRO A 176 -12.96 -19.39 -6.08
N ARG A 177 -13.63 -19.04 -4.97
CA ARG A 177 -14.60 -17.93 -4.88
C ARG A 177 -14.02 -16.51 -5.04
N LYS A 178 -12.74 -16.26 -4.71
CA LYS A 178 -12.08 -14.93 -4.80
C LYS A 178 -11.32 -14.71 -6.12
N LEU A 179 -11.13 -15.76 -6.93
CA LEU A 179 -10.43 -15.72 -8.23
C LEU A 179 -11.35 -15.34 -9.40
N ILE A 180 -12.65 -15.17 -9.14
CA ILE A 180 -13.67 -14.98 -10.18
C ILE A 180 -13.55 -13.60 -10.86
N HIS A 181 -12.85 -12.62 -10.25
CA HIS A 181 -12.78 -11.27 -10.82
C HIS A 181 -11.52 -11.07 -11.68
N PRO A 182 -11.64 -10.87 -13.01
CA PRO A 182 -10.50 -10.64 -13.92
C PRO A 182 -9.58 -9.49 -13.47
N LEU A 183 -10.17 -8.44 -12.88
CA LEU A 183 -9.45 -7.33 -12.23
C LEU A 183 -8.39 -7.80 -11.22
N LYS A 184 -8.75 -8.71 -10.31
CA LYS A 184 -7.89 -9.10 -9.19
C LYS A 184 -6.67 -9.90 -9.67
N SER A 185 -6.87 -10.77 -10.65
CA SER A 185 -5.79 -11.51 -11.32
C SER A 185 -4.83 -10.57 -12.07
N ARG A 186 -5.39 -9.60 -12.82
CA ARG A 186 -4.61 -8.59 -13.56
C ARG A 186 -3.81 -7.66 -12.65
N LYS A 187 -4.41 -7.20 -11.54
CA LYS A 187 -3.73 -6.41 -10.49
C LYS A 187 -2.54 -7.17 -9.92
N LEU A 188 -2.73 -8.45 -9.57
CA LEU A 188 -1.68 -9.27 -8.99
C LEU A 188 -0.51 -9.49 -9.96
N SER A 189 -0.78 -9.77 -11.24
CA SER A 189 0.25 -9.92 -12.26
C SER A 189 1.10 -8.66 -12.40
N TYR A 190 0.48 -7.48 -12.40
CA TYR A 190 1.20 -6.20 -12.49
C TYR A 190 1.96 -5.86 -11.21
N SER A 191 1.37 -6.10 -10.04
CA SER A 191 2.06 -5.94 -8.75
C SER A 191 3.35 -6.74 -8.73
N ARG A 192 3.34 -8.01 -9.20
CA ARG A 192 4.57 -8.83 -9.28
C ARG A 192 5.61 -8.22 -10.20
N THR A 193 5.22 -7.81 -11.41
CA THR A 193 6.15 -7.17 -12.35
C THR A 193 6.71 -5.87 -11.77
N TYR A 194 5.89 -5.07 -11.10
CA TYR A 194 6.31 -3.83 -10.47
C TYR A 194 7.19 -4.07 -9.25
N GLU A 195 6.88 -5.08 -8.42
CA GLU A 195 7.69 -5.52 -7.28
C GLU A 195 9.07 -5.98 -7.76
N VAL A 196 9.13 -6.76 -8.84
CA VAL A 196 10.40 -7.18 -9.47
C VAL A 196 11.17 -5.98 -10.02
N LEU A 197 10.52 -5.05 -10.73
CA LEU A 197 11.17 -3.87 -11.30
C LEU A 197 11.64 -2.89 -10.21
N ALA A 198 10.82 -2.66 -9.18
CA ALA A 198 11.17 -1.87 -8.02
C ALA A 198 12.33 -2.52 -7.28
N TRP A 199 12.30 -3.84 -7.07
CA TRP A 199 13.40 -4.56 -6.44
C TRP A 199 14.69 -4.47 -7.27
N GLN A 200 14.67 -4.81 -8.56
CA GLN A 200 15.84 -4.77 -9.46
C GLN A 200 16.46 -3.37 -9.55
N ARG A 201 15.64 -2.33 -9.58
CA ARG A 201 16.12 -0.94 -9.66
C ARG A 201 16.77 -0.45 -8.37
N TYR A 202 16.45 -1.07 -7.23
CA TYR A 202 16.91 -0.62 -5.91
C TYR A 202 17.93 -1.55 -5.24
N SER A 203 17.90 -2.87 -5.48
CA SER A 203 18.89 -3.81 -4.93
C SER A 203 20.22 -3.81 -5.68
N GLY A 204 20.27 -3.22 -6.88
CA GLY A 204 21.45 -3.29 -7.77
C GLY A 204 21.78 -4.72 -8.24
N GLN A 205 20.94 -5.69 -7.92
CA GLN A 205 21.12 -7.10 -8.29
C GLN A 205 20.02 -7.51 -9.28
N SER A 206 20.46 -7.95 -10.46
CA SER A 206 19.65 -8.84 -11.29
C SER A 206 19.34 -10.08 -10.47
N GLN A 207 18.10 -10.60 -10.55
CA GLN A 207 17.76 -11.90 -9.94
C GLN A 207 18.71 -12.97 -10.47
N GLU A 208 19.76 -13.31 -9.73
CA GLU A 208 20.25 -14.67 -9.75
C GLU A 208 19.21 -15.50 -9.02
N GLN A 209 18.66 -16.46 -9.73
CA GLN A 209 17.74 -17.45 -9.19
C GLN A 209 18.42 -18.12 -8.00
N VAL A 210 17.98 -17.79 -6.79
CA VAL A 210 18.29 -18.61 -5.61
C VAL A 210 17.40 -19.84 -5.72
N ASN A 211 17.89 -20.83 -6.46
CA ASN A 211 17.46 -22.21 -6.28
C ASN A 211 17.98 -22.67 -4.92
N GLY A 212 17.06 -22.91 -3.99
CA GLY A 212 17.30 -23.49 -2.67
C GLY A 212 15.98 -23.96 -2.09
#